data_AF-L7EAJ9-F1
#
_entry.id   AF-L7EAJ9-F1
#
_cell.length_a   1.000
_cell.length_b   1.000
_cell.length_c   1.000
_cell.angle_alpha   90.00
_cell.angle_beta   90.00
_cell.angle_gamma   90.00
#
_symmetry.space_group_name_H-M   'P 1'
#
loop_
_entity.id
_entity.type
_entity.pdbx_description
1 polymer ?
#
loop_
_entity_poly.entity_id
_entity_poly.type
_entity_poly.pdbx_seq_one_letter_code
_entity_poly.pdbx_strand_id
1 'polypeptide(L)'
;MESSDRVVWCYAQEQEMMILTANRNMKGDDSLEQVMREENTEKSFPVLTIGNLDRLSEAEYRERCAERLIEIAVDLDNYKGVGRLFIP
;
A
#
# COMPACT_ATOMS: atom_id res chain seq x y z
N MET A 1 0.73 -6.99 21.53
CA MET A 1 0.49 -8.07 20.57
C MET A 1 0.50 -7.40 19.21
N GLU A 2 1.41 -7.75 18.33
CA GLU A 2 1.44 -7.19 16.97
C GLU A 2 0.44 -7.98 16.11
N SER A 3 -0.41 -7.29 15.35
CA SER A 3 -1.31 -7.92 14.38
C SER A 3 -0.52 -8.42 13.17
N SER A 4 -0.93 -9.53 12.56
CA SER A 4 -0.33 -10.01 11.31
C SER A 4 -0.72 -9.12 10.12
N ASP A 5 0.08 -9.12 9.05
CA ASP A 5 -0.24 -8.31 7.86
C ASP A 5 -1.59 -8.74 7.25
N ARG A 6 -1.94 -10.03 7.34
CA ARG A 6 -3.23 -10.55 6.88
C ARG A 6 -4.38 -9.86 7.59
N VAL A 7 -4.36 -9.82 8.93
CA VAL A 7 -5.40 -9.16 9.73
C VAL A 7 -5.51 -7.67 9.38
N VAL A 8 -4.37 -6.98 9.24
CA VAL A 8 -4.35 -5.56 8.87
C VAL A 8 -4.91 -5.34 7.45
N TRP A 9 -4.53 -6.20 6.50
CA TRP A 9 -5.00 -6.12 5.13
C TRP A 9 -6.51 -6.37 5.02
N CYS A 10 -7.02 -7.48 5.59
CA CYS A 10 -8.45 -7.78 5.55
C CYS A 10 -9.27 -6.65 6.16
N TYR A 11 -8.87 -6.14 7.34
CA TYR A 11 -9.56 -5.02 7.98
C TYR A 11 -9.57 -3.77 7.10
N ALA A 12 -8.43 -3.42 6.49
CA ALA A 12 -8.36 -2.26 5.60
C ALA A 12 -9.30 -2.43 4.39
N GLN A 13 -9.35 -3.61 3.78
CA GLN A 13 -10.23 -3.88 2.65
C GLN A 13 -11.72 -3.83 3.04
N GLU A 14 -12.08 -4.43 4.17
CA GLU A 14 -13.45 -4.43 4.71
C GLU A 14 -13.95 -3.02 5.03
N GLN A 15 -13.05 -2.11 5.42
CA GLN A 15 -13.34 -0.73 5.75
C GLN A 15 -13.05 0.26 4.61
N GLU A 16 -12.76 -0.24 3.39
CA GLU A 16 -12.49 0.59 2.21
C GLU A 16 -11.31 1.57 2.41
N MET A 17 -10.26 1.10 3.08
CA MET A 17 -9.05 1.86 3.41
C MET A 17 -7.87 1.45 2.53
N MET A 18 -7.06 2.43 2.10
CA MET A 18 -5.73 2.18 1.54
C MET A 18 -4.70 2.00 2.66
N ILE A 19 -3.76 1.08 2.46
CA ILE A 19 -2.60 0.92 3.35
C ILE A 19 -1.43 1.71 2.77
N LEU A 20 -0.87 2.63 3.54
CA LEU A 20 0.40 3.29 3.23
C LEU A 20 1.49 2.71 4.12
N THR A 21 2.56 2.22 3.51
CA THR A 21 3.69 1.61 4.21
C THR A 21 5.02 1.98 3.56
N ALA A 22 6.11 1.65 4.24
CA ALA A 22 7.44 1.62 3.65
C ALA A 22 8.12 0.25 3.85
N ASN A 23 7.37 -0.72 4.36
CA ASN A 23 7.86 -2.07 4.52
C ASN A 23 7.94 -2.77 3.16
N ARG A 24 9.17 -2.93 2.67
CA ARG A 24 9.49 -3.67 1.45
C ARG A 24 9.70 -5.16 1.69
N ASN A 25 9.72 -5.61 2.95
CA ASN A 25 10.14 -6.97 3.27
C ASN A 25 9.08 -8.00 2.86
N MET A 26 9.57 -9.05 2.19
CA MET A 26 8.78 -10.08 1.51
C MET A 26 8.70 -11.41 2.28
N LYS A 27 9.01 -11.43 3.59
CA LYS A 27 9.30 -12.70 4.28
C LYS A 27 8.24 -13.06 5.32
N GLY A 28 7.50 -14.13 5.04
CA GLY A 28 6.54 -14.77 5.93
C GLY A 28 5.26 -15.18 5.20
N ASP A 29 4.61 -16.24 5.68
CA ASP A 29 3.32 -16.74 5.15
C ASP A 29 2.18 -15.72 5.31
N ASP A 30 2.32 -14.81 6.28
CA ASP A 30 1.45 -13.66 6.50
C ASP A 30 2.13 -12.34 6.08
N SER A 31 2.99 -12.36 5.05
CA SER A 31 3.47 -11.09 4.48
C SER A 31 2.38 -10.45 3.64
N LEU A 32 2.33 -9.10 3.60
CA LEU A 32 1.41 -8.36 2.74
C LEU A 32 1.40 -8.87 1.29
N GLU A 33 2.56 -9.26 0.75
CA GLU A 33 2.66 -9.78 -0.62
C GLU A 33 1.95 -11.12 -0.79
N GLN A 34 2.15 -12.06 0.13
CA GLN A 34 1.45 -13.34 0.09
C GLN A 34 -0.06 -13.15 0.25
N VAL A 35 -0.48 -12.28 1.17
CA VAL A 35 -1.90 -11.96 1.39
C VAL A 35 -2.52 -11.37 0.13
N MET A 36 -1.87 -10.39 -0.51
CA MET A 36 -2.36 -9.85 -1.79
C MET A 36 -2.36 -10.91 -2.89
N ARG A 37 -1.41 -11.85 -2.92
CA ARG A 37 -1.42 -12.91 -3.93
C ARG A 37 -2.61 -13.86 -3.79
N GLU A 38 -3.03 -14.12 -2.55
CA GLU A 38 -4.11 -15.07 -2.23
C GLU A 38 -5.50 -14.43 -2.23
N GLU A 39 -5.61 -13.19 -1.73
CA GLU A 39 -6.90 -12.59 -1.38
C GLU A 39 -7.26 -11.35 -2.22
N ASN A 40 -6.34 -10.80 -3.02
CA ASN A 40 -6.62 -9.62 -3.82
C ASN A 40 -7.70 -9.91 -4.89
N THR A 41 -8.59 -8.96 -5.07
CA THR A 41 -9.69 -9.01 -6.03
C THR A 41 -9.70 -7.76 -6.90
N GLU A 42 -10.47 -7.75 -7.99
CA GLU A 42 -10.63 -6.56 -8.84
C GLU A 42 -11.16 -5.32 -8.09
N LYS A 43 -11.74 -5.51 -6.90
CA LYS A 43 -12.28 -4.41 -6.07
C LYS A 43 -11.33 -3.97 -4.95
N SER A 44 -10.26 -4.71 -4.72
CA SER A 44 -9.38 -4.50 -3.59
C SER A 44 -8.61 -3.18 -3.72
N PHE A 45 -8.50 -2.44 -2.63
CA PHE A 45 -7.77 -1.18 -2.55
C PHE A 45 -6.26 -1.46 -2.58
N PRO A 46 -5.47 -0.62 -3.27
CA PRO A 46 -4.03 -0.85 -3.40
C PRO A 46 -3.29 -0.61 -2.07
N VAL A 47 -2.22 -1.37 -1.86
CA VAL A 47 -1.19 -1.09 -0.87
C VAL A 47 -0.16 -0.14 -1.49
N LEU A 48 0.00 1.03 -0.89
CA LEU A 48 0.94 2.05 -1.33
C LEU A 48 2.24 1.92 -0.54
N THR A 49 3.36 1.80 -1.23
CA THR A 49 4.68 1.63 -0.62
C THR A 49 5.60 2.79 -0.99
N ILE A 50 6.03 3.57 0.01
CA ILE A 50 7.05 4.61 -0.17
C ILE A 50 8.35 3.93 -0.59
N GLY A 51 8.94 4.41 -1.69
CA GLY A 51 10.16 3.84 -2.22
C GLY A 51 11.28 3.92 -1.18
N ASN A 52 11.67 5.11 -0.77
CA ASN A 52 12.88 5.36 -0.01
C ASN A 52 12.58 6.27 1.19
N LEU A 53 12.43 5.65 2.36
CA LEU A 53 12.18 6.36 3.61
C LEU A 53 13.23 7.41 3.93
N ASP A 54 14.51 7.15 3.64
CA ASP A 54 15.61 8.05 4.00
C ASP A 54 15.47 9.41 3.29
N ARG A 55 14.88 9.38 2.09
CA ARG A 55 14.64 10.56 1.27
C ARG A 55 13.41 11.35 1.68
N LEU A 56 12.58 10.88 2.61
CA LEU A 56 11.49 11.68 3.16
C LEU A 56 11.99 12.93 3.91
N SER A 57 13.28 13.03 4.23
CA SER A 57 13.87 14.29 4.71
C SER A 57 13.97 15.37 3.62
N GLU A 58 14.08 14.96 2.35
CA GLU A 58 14.13 15.85 1.18
C GLU A 58 12.73 16.40 0.87
N ALA A 59 12.59 17.73 0.81
CA ALA A 59 11.29 18.36 0.56
C ALA A 59 10.70 17.97 -0.80
N GLU A 60 11.51 18.00 -1.86
CA GLU A 60 11.11 17.62 -3.22
C GLU A 60 10.60 16.17 -3.28
N TYR A 61 11.26 15.28 -2.56
CA TYR A 61 10.87 13.87 -2.56
C TYR A 61 9.54 13.64 -1.84
N ARG A 62 9.32 14.29 -0.69
CA ARG A 62 8.01 14.24 0.00
C ARG A 62 6.89 14.82 -0.85
N GLU A 63 7.15 15.91 -1.56
CA GLU A 63 6.18 16.55 -2.44
C GLU A 63 5.74 15.58 -3.54
N ARG A 64 6.69 14.91 -4.19
CA ARG A 64 6.40 13.86 -5.19
C ARG A 64 5.64 12.67 -4.61
N CYS A 65 5.91 12.27 -3.36
CA CYS A 65 5.10 11.25 -2.68
C CYS A 65 3.65 11.73 -2.53
N ALA A 66 3.45 12.96 -2.07
CA ALA A 66 2.13 13.54 -1.85
C ALA A 66 1.34 13.70 -3.16
N GLU A 67 1.98 14.19 -4.21
CA GLU A 67 1.38 14.27 -5.56
C GLU A 67 0.88 12.92 -6.03
N ARG A 68 1.71 11.87 -5.90
CA ARG A 68 1.34 10.52 -6.31
C ARG A 68 0.22 9.93 -5.44
N LEU A 69 0.20 10.22 -4.14
CA LEU A 69 -0.90 9.83 -3.25
C LEU A 69 -2.22 10.47 -3.68
N ILE A 70 -2.21 11.77 -3.99
CA ILE A 70 -3.41 12.50 -4.44
C ILE A 70 -3.90 11.95 -5.78
N GLU A 71 -3.02 11.70 -6.74
CA GLU A 71 -3.38 11.14 -8.04
C GLU A 71 -4.10 9.79 -7.89
N ILE A 72 -3.56 8.90 -7.05
CA ILE A 72 -4.16 7.59 -6.79
C ILE A 72 -5.50 7.73 -6.05
N ALA A 73 -5.59 8.63 -5.08
CA ALA A 73 -6.82 8.82 -4.31
C ALA A 73 -7.97 9.40 -5.16
N VAL A 74 -7.66 10.31 -6.07
CA VAL A 74 -8.66 10.95 -6.96
C VAL A 74 -9.17 9.99 -8.02
N ASP A 75 -8.32 9.09 -8.52
CA ASP A 75 -8.65 8.13 -9.59
C ASP A 75 -8.60 6.68 -9.11
N LEU A 76 -9.03 6.46 -7.87
CA LEU A 76 -8.83 5.20 -7.15
C LEU A 76 -9.40 3.97 -7.87
N ASP A 77 -10.51 4.13 -8.58
CA ASP A 77 -11.13 3.03 -9.31
C ASP A 77 -10.21 2.44 -10.39
N ASN A 78 -9.32 3.24 -10.98
CA ASN A 78 -8.31 2.77 -11.94
C ASN A 78 -7.13 2.04 -11.27
N TYR A 79 -7.05 2.07 -9.94
CA TYR A 79 -5.98 1.44 -9.16
C TYR A 79 -6.45 0.25 -8.31
N LYS A 80 -7.76 -0.05 -8.30
CA LYS A 80 -8.28 -1.24 -7.62
C LYS A 80 -7.78 -2.53 -8.27
N GLY A 81 -7.54 -3.54 -7.44
CA GLY A 81 -7.06 -4.85 -7.84
C GLY A 81 -5.59 -4.91 -8.30
N VAL A 82 -4.87 -3.79 -8.35
CA VAL A 82 -3.45 -3.76 -8.73
C VAL A 82 -2.55 -4.42 -7.67
N GLY A 83 -3.04 -4.57 -6.43
CA GLY A 83 -2.26 -5.11 -5.32
C GLY A 83 -1.35 -4.04 -4.73
N ARG A 84 -0.08 -3.95 -5.18
CA ARG A 84 0.91 -3.03 -4.62
C ARG A 84 1.39 -1.99 -5.63
N LEU A 85 1.42 -0.73 -5.19
CA LEU A 85 1.98 0.39 -5.93
C LEU A 85 3.14 0.98 -5.15
N PHE A 86 4.26 1.23 -5.84
CA PHE A 86 5.36 1.99 -5.28
C PHE A 86 5.19 3.46 -5.64
N ILE A 87 5.12 4.30 -4.62
CA ILE A 87 5.20 5.76 -4.78
C ILE A 87 6.65 6.19 -4.53
N PRO A 88 7.08 7.35 -5.07
CA PRO A 88 8.46 7.81 -5.00
C PRO A 88 9.14 7.48 -3.70
#